data_AF-A0A7V2VHH3-F1
#
_entry.id   AF-A0A7V2VHH3-F1
#
_cell.length_a   1.000
_cell.length_b   1.000
_cell.length_c   1.000
_cell.angle_alpha   90.00
_cell.angle_beta   90.00
_cell.angle_gamma   90.00
#
_symmetry.space_group_name_H-M   'P 1'
#
loop_
_entity.id
_entity.type
_entity.pdbx_description
1 polymer ?
#
loop_
_entity_poly.entity_id
_entity_poly.type
_entity_poly.pdbx_seq_one_letter_code
_entity_poly.pdbx_strand_id
1 'polypeptide(L)'
;MYTLMRFIDILFDLYSFAIIIRSLLPWLGVSRYHPAMSFLIQITEPVLAPLRRYIPPMSGLDFTPMVALLVIWLVEQVLQLLILALF
;
A
#
# COMPACT_ATOMS: atom_id res chain seq x y z
N MET A 1 7.45 -17.25 -17.14
CA MET A 1 6.87 -17.49 -15.80
C MET A 1 7.60 -16.71 -14.72
N TYR A 2 8.82 -17.12 -14.33
CA TYR A 2 9.54 -16.51 -13.20
C TYR A 2 9.81 -15.00 -13.34
N THR A 3 10.19 -14.52 -14.52
CA THR A 3 10.42 -13.08 -14.73
C THR A 3 9.14 -12.26 -14.56
N LEU A 4 7.99 -12.81 -14.96
CA LEU A 4 6.70 -12.13 -14.82
C LEU A 4 6.29 -12.04 -13.35
N MET A 5 6.40 -13.14 -12.60
CA MET A 5 6.16 -13.17 -11.15
C MET A 5 7.04 -12.14 -10.46
N ARG A 6 8.36 -12.19 -10.68
CA ARG A 6 9.28 -11.24 -10.07
C ARG A 6 8.98 -9.78 -10.40
N PHE A 7 8.51 -9.50 -11.61
CA PHE A 7 8.10 -8.15 -11.99
C PHE A 7 6.86 -7.69 -11.20
N ILE A 8 5.89 -8.58 -11.01
CA ILE A 8 4.70 -8.32 -10.19
C ILE A 8 5.11 -8.07 -8.73
N ASP A 9 5.94 -8.93 -8.15
CA ASP A 9 6.41 -8.80 -6.77
C ASP A 9 7.04 -7.43 -6.52
N ILE A 10 7.92 -7.00 -7.43
CA ILE A 10 8.56 -5.67 -7.34
C ILE A 10 7.54 -4.53 -7.37
N LEU A 11 6.47 -4.63 -8.17
CA LEU A 11 5.43 -3.60 -8.22
C LEU A 11 4.62 -3.55 -6.92
N PHE A 12 4.23 -4.71 -6.39
CA PHE A 12 3.48 -4.83 -5.15
C PHE A 12 4.31 -4.38 -3.95
N ASP A 13 5.60 -4.76 -3.90
CA ASP A 13 6.56 -4.30 -2.90
C ASP A 13 6.72 -2.78 -2.95
N LEU A 14 6.97 -2.21 -4.14
CA LEU A 14 7.15 -0.76 -4.30
C LEU A 14 5.93 0.02 -3.80
N TYR A 15 4.73 -0.46 -4.13
CA TYR A 15 3.49 0.18 -3.69
C TYR A 15 3.26 0.01 -2.18
N SER A 16 3.58 -1.15 -1.62
CA SER A 16 3.55 -1.42 -0.19
C SER A 16 4.50 -0.51 0.58
N PHE A 17 5.74 -0.35 0.09
CA PHE A 17 6.71 0.61 0.64
C PHE A 17 6.20 2.04 0.57
N ALA A 18 5.53 2.45 -0.52
CA ALA A 18 4.94 3.79 -0.62
C ALA A 18 3.91 4.04 0.49
N ILE A 19 3.04 3.05 0.80
CA ILE A 19 2.08 3.13 1.90
C ILE A 19 2.77 3.21 3.26
N ILE A 20 3.79 2.38 3.48
CA ILE A 20 4.57 2.37 4.72
C ILE A 20 5.24 3.73 4.92
N ILE A 21 6.01 4.21 3.94
CA ILE A 21 6.71 5.49 3.98
C ILE A 21 5.71 6.61 4.28
N ARG A 22 4.60 6.67 3.53
CA ARG A 22 3.55 7.67 3.78
C ARG A 22 3.05 7.66 5.21
N SER A 23 2.84 6.47 5.79
CA SER A 23 2.33 6.32 7.16
C SER A 23 3.36 6.71 8.22
N LEU A 24 4.66 6.54 7.93
CA LEU A 24 5.76 6.86 8.85
C LEU A 24 6.21 8.33 8.77
N LEU A 25 6.09 8.98 7.61
CA LEU A 25 6.53 10.38 7.40
C LEU A 25 5.95 11.38 8.44
N PRO A 26 4.66 11.30 8.83
CA PRO A 26 4.11 12.14 9.89
C PRO A 26 4.80 11.96 11.25
N TRP A 27 5.24 10.74 11.60
CA TRP A 27 5.97 10.48 12.84
C TRP A 27 7.37 11.08 12.82
N LEU A 28 7.95 11.28 11.63
CA LEU A 28 9.21 11.98 11.43
C LEU A 28 9.05 13.51 11.37
N GLY A 29 7.84 14.04 11.59
CA GLY A 29 7.56 15.48 11.54
C GLY A 29 7.49 16.07 10.13
N VAL A 30 7.39 15.25 9.08
CA VAL A 30 7.28 15.73 7.70
C VAL A 30 5.89 16.29 7.44
N SER A 31 5.84 17.54 7.00
CA SER A 31 4.60 18.25 6.71
C SER A 31 3.86 17.63 5.51
N ARG A 32 2.51 17.66 5.55
CA ARG A 32 1.65 17.22 4.45
C ARG A 32 1.86 18.01 3.15
N TYR A 33 2.37 19.23 3.25
CA TYR A 33 2.66 20.10 2.11
C TYR A 33 4.01 19.79 1.45
N HIS A 34 4.82 18.90 2.03
CA HIS A 34 6.08 18.49 1.42
C HIS A 34 5.81 17.77 0.07
N PRO A 35 6.52 18.09 -1.02
CA PRO A 35 6.27 17.51 -2.34
C PRO A 35 6.25 15.98 -2.34
N ALA A 36 7.19 15.35 -1.62
CA ALA A 36 7.23 13.89 -1.48
C ALA A 36 5.99 13.31 -0.78
N MET A 37 5.47 14.00 0.25
CA MET A 37 4.27 13.57 0.96
C MET A 37 3.03 13.73 0.07
N SER A 38 2.92 14.84 -0.68
CA SER A 38 1.84 15.05 -1.64
C SER A 38 1.82 13.97 -2.73
N PHE A 39 3.00 13.61 -3.27
CA PHE A 39 3.12 12.53 -4.23
C PHE A 39 2.67 11.18 -3.65
N LEU A 40 3.16 10.83 -2.46
CA LEU A 40 2.78 9.58 -1.79
C LEU A 40 1.27 9.53 -1.48
N ILE A 41 0.67 10.64 -1.04
CA ILE A 41 -0.77 10.74 -0.85
C ILE A 41 -1.46 10.46 -2.18
N GLN A 42 -1.11 11.16 -3.26
CA GLN A 42 -1.79 10.99 -4.56
C GLN A 42 -1.79 9.55 -5.06
N ILE A 43 -0.67 8.83 -4.93
CA ILE A 43 -0.59 7.45 -5.41
C ILE A 43 -1.28 6.43 -4.49
N THR A 44 -1.27 6.66 -3.17
CA THR A 44 -1.80 5.68 -2.19
C THR A 44 -3.25 5.96 -1.76
N GLU A 45 -3.76 7.18 -1.96
CA GLU A 45 -5.13 7.57 -1.57
C GLU A 45 -6.23 6.75 -2.25
N PRO A 46 -6.13 6.35 -3.53
CA PRO A 46 -7.17 5.52 -4.15
C PRO A 46 -7.45 4.21 -3.41
N VAL A 47 -6.43 3.62 -2.76
CA VAL A 47 -6.57 2.41 -1.95
C VAL A 47 -6.92 2.73 -0.49
N LEU A 48 -6.30 3.77 0.09
CA LEU A 48 -6.49 4.09 1.51
C LEU A 48 -7.83 4.81 1.79
N ALA A 49 -8.33 5.65 0.89
CA ALA A 49 -9.56 6.42 1.13
C ALA A 49 -10.82 5.54 1.25
N PRO A 50 -11.03 4.50 0.41
CA PRO A 50 -12.13 3.56 0.61
C PRO A 50 -12.02 2.82 1.94
N LEU A 51 -10.82 2.38 2.32
CA LEU A 51 -10.59 1.63 3.56
C LEU A 51 -10.86 2.48 4.82
N ARG A 52 -10.54 3.77 4.79
CA ARG A 52 -10.87 4.73 5.87
C ARG A 52 -12.36 4.88 6.14
N ARG A 53 -13.22 4.54 5.19
CA ARG A 53 -14.69 4.56 5.41
C ARG A 53 -15.14 3.43 6.34
N TYR A 54 -14.39 2.33 6.38
CA TYR A 54 -14.71 1.15 7.16
C TYR A 54 -13.88 1.07 8.45
N ILE A 55 -12.70 1.70 8.47
CA ILE A 55 -11.79 1.70 9.61
C ILE A 55 -11.84 3.09 10.25
N PRO A 56 -12.62 3.30 11.32
CA PRO A 56 -12.59 4.55 12.05
C PRO A 56 -11.18 4.77 12.63
N PRO A 57 -10.65 6.00 12.61
CA PRO A 57 -9.35 6.29 13.21
C PRO A 57 -9.41 6.02 14.72
N MET A 58 -8.66 5.03 15.19
CA MET A 58 -8.59 4.68 16.61
C MET A 58 -7.44 5.44 17.26
N SER A 59 -7.75 6.28 18.26
CA SER A 59 -6.78 7.03 19.08
C SER A 59 -5.85 8.01 18.35
N GLY A 60 -6.23 8.49 17.16
CA GLY A 60 -5.37 9.36 16.35
C GLY A 60 -4.27 8.62 15.58
N LEU A 61 -4.22 7.28 15.68
CA LEU A 61 -3.40 6.42 14.85
C LEU A 61 -4.23 5.93 13.66
N ASP A 62 -3.69 6.11 12.44
CA ASP A 62 -4.31 5.62 11.22
C ASP A 62 -3.89 4.15 11.03
N PHE A 63 -4.79 3.20 11.36
CA PHE A 63 -4.59 1.76 11.14
C PHE A 63 -4.90 1.32 9.71
N THR A 64 -5.45 2.22 8.89
CA THR A 64 -5.76 1.96 7.47
C THR A 64 -4.56 1.40 6.69
N PRO A 65 -3.32 1.89 6.86
CA PRO A 65 -2.14 1.34 6.17
C PRO A 65 -1.93 -0.15 6.44
N MET A 66 -2.13 -0.62 7.69
CA MET A 66 -1.96 -2.05 8.01
C MET A 66 -2.96 -2.92 7.26
N VAL A 67 -4.23 -2.50 7.23
CA VAL A 67 -5.27 -3.24 6.49
C VAL A 67 -5.04 -3.16 4.99
N ALA A 68 -4.60 -2.01 4.47
CA ALA A 68 -4.25 -1.88 3.06
C ALA A 68 -3.12 -2.83 2.67
N LEU A 69 -2.05 -2.91 3.47
CA LEU A 69 -0.93 -3.83 3.24
C LEU A 69 -1.39 -5.29 3.25
N LEU A 70 -2.26 -5.67 4.19
CA LEU A 70 -2.85 -7.01 4.22
C LEU A 70 -3.63 -7.33 2.94
N VAL A 71 -4.48 -6.39 2.49
CA VAL A 71 -5.28 -6.56 1.26
C VAL A 71 -4.37 -6.66 0.03
N ILE A 72 -3.35 -5.81 -0.06
CA ILE A 72 -2.38 -5.81 -1.16
C ILE A 72 -1.63 -7.14 -1.21
N TRP A 73 -1.14 -7.62 -0.06
CA TRP A 73 -0.48 -8.93 0.04
C TRP A 73 -1.41 -10.07 -0.37
N LEU A 74 -2.67 -10.08 0.08
CA LEU A 74 -3.64 -11.10 -0.34
C LEU A 74 -3.88 -11.08 -1.85
N VAL A 75 -4.01 -9.89 -2.44
CA VAL A 75 -4.19 -9.74 -3.89
C VAL A 75 -2.97 -10.24 -4.65
N GLU A 76 -1.76 -9.94 -4.17
CA GLU A 76 -0.51 -10.43 -4.75
C GLU A 76 -0.44 -11.96 -4.75
N GLN A 77 -0.71 -12.58 -3.60
CA GLN A 77 -0.69 -14.04 -3.46
C GLN A 77 -1.71 -14.71 -4.38
N VAL A 78 -2.94 -14.19 -4.44
CA VAL A 78 -3.97 -14.71 -5.34
C VAL A 78 -3.54 -14.56 -6.81
N LEU A 79 -2.95 -13.43 -7.17
CA LEU A 79 -2.46 -13.19 -8.53
C LEU A 79 -1.32 -14.16 -8.89
N GLN A 80 -0.34 -14.36 -8.01
CA GLN A 80 0.74 -15.32 -8.22
C GLN A 80 0.20 -16.75 -8.37
N LEU A 81 -0.75 -17.16 -7.53
CA LEU A 81 -1.40 -18.47 -7.61
C LEU A 81 -2.14 -18.67 -8.92
N LEU A 82 -2.87 -17.65 -9.40
CA LEU A 82 -3.54 -17.69 -10.68
C LEU A 82 -2.55 -17.83 -11.84
N ILE A 83 -1.43 -17.11 -11.78
CA ILE A 83 -0.39 -17.23 -12.80
C ILE A 83 0.17 -18.66 -12.80
N LEU A 84 0.52 -19.21 -11.63
CA LEU A 84 0.98 -20.61 -11.48
C LEU A 84 -0.04 -21.64 -12.00
N ALA A 85 -1.33 -21.38 -11.84
CA ALA A 85 -2.38 -22.31 -12.26
C ALA A 85 -2.63 -22.27 -13.78
N LEU A 86 -2.38 -21.14 -14.43
CA LEU A 86 -2.71 -20.92 -15.83
C LEU A 86 -1.57 -21.22 -16.81
N PHE A 87 -0.32 -21.23 -16.35
CA PHE A 87 0.88 -21.43 -17.19
C PHE A 87 1.77 -22.52 -16.63
#